data_AF-A0A832LVD1-F1
#
_entry.id   AF-A0A832LVD1-F1
#
_cell.length_a   1.000
_cell.length_b   1.000
_cell.length_c   1.000
_cell.angle_alpha   90.00
_cell.angle_beta   90.00
_cell.angle_gamma   90.00
#
_symmetry.space_group_name_H-M   'P 1'
#
loop_
_entity.id
_entity.type
_entity.pdbx_description
1 polymer ?
#
loop_
_entity_poly.entity_id
_entity_poly.type
_entity_poly.pdbx_seq_one_letter_code
_entity_poly.pdbx_strand_id
1 'polypeptide(L)'
;MLNEESGSMAWGVGEAFAEALYHSEALKREYLQIYVSYIWPEGNYLEFPPAQRGILWGVGRLAQKYREDLLKISAHEYLLYHFASKDPLVVFYSLWSLSFFRPVIKIDESALRRAFEFLKDNFSEHLFFDGERLKVFTFQDLVRLF
;
A
#
# COMPACT_ATOMS: atom_id res chain seq x y z
N MET A 1 9.81 -1.68 -16.93
CA MET A 1 9.68 -0.41 -16.19
C MET A 1 9.60 -0.61 -14.68
N LEU A 2 9.11 -1.77 -14.20
CA LEU A 2 9.24 -2.18 -12.80
C LEU A 2 10.17 -3.41 -12.66
N ASN A 3 11.34 -3.40 -13.31
CA ASN A 3 12.41 -4.36 -13.01
C ASN A 3 13.53 -3.67 -12.23
N GLU A 4 14.18 -4.39 -11.31
CA GLU A 4 15.15 -3.80 -10.35
C GLU A 4 16.35 -3.15 -11.05
N GLU A 5 16.64 -3.58 -12.28
CA GLU A 5 17.72 -3.03 -13.11
C GLU A 5 17.42 -1.65 -13.73
N SER A 6 16.16 -1.19 -13.76
CA SER A 6 15.78 0.03 -14.50
C SER A 6 16.06 1.35 -13.78
N GLY A 7 16.43 1.35 -12.50
CA GLY A 7 16.75 2.57 -11.72
C GLY A 7 15.58 3.52 -11.43
N SER A 8 14.48 3.45 -12.20
CA SER A 8 13.29 4.30 -12.08
C SER A 8 12.26 3.82 -11.05
N MET A 9 12.46 2.63 -10.48
CA MET A 9 11.43 1.94 -9.70
C MET A 9 11.00 2.68 -8.41
N ALA A 10 11.90 3.45 -7.81
CA ALA A 10 11.63 4.24 -6.61
C ALA A 10 11.29 5.72 -6.89
N TRP A 11 11.07 6.09 -8.15
CA TRP A 11 10.85 7.48 -8.59
C TRP A 11 9.40 7.76 -9.01
N GLY A 12 8.41 7.21 -8.29
CA GLY A 12 7.00 7.50 -8.52
C GLY A 12 6.29 6.63 -9.56
N VAL A 13 6.95 5.58 -10.08
CA VAL A 13 6.36 4.71 -11.13
C VAL A 13 5.18 3.90 -10.59
N GLY A 14 5.27 3.39 -9.35
CA GLY A 14 4.16 2.68 -8.72
C GLY A 14 2.94 3.58 -8.57
N GLU A 15 3.14 4.78 -8.06
CA GLU A 15 2.11 5.79 -7.85
C GLU A 15 1.47 6.22 -9.18
N ALA A 16 2.29 6.50 -10.20
CA ALA A 16 1.81 6.86 -11.54
C ALA A 16 0.99 5.72 -12.18
N PHE A 17 1.42 4.47 -11.99
CA PHE A 17 0.68 3.31 -12.47
C PHE A 17 -0.67 3.20 -11.74
N ALA A 18 -0.71 3.34 -10.42
CA ALA A 18 -1.96 3.34 -9.67
C ALA A 18 -2.92 4.46 -10.11
N GLU A 19 -2.44 5.67 -10.34
CA GLU A 19 -3.26 6.78 -10.82
C GLU A 19 -3.83 6.50 -12.22
N ALA A 20 -3.04 5.90 -13.12
CA ALA A 20 -3.54 5.47 -14.43
C ALA A 20 -4.67 4.44 -14.30
N LEU A 21 -4.54 3.47 -13.39
CA LEU A 21 -5.61 2.51 -13.08
C LEU A 21 -6.82 3.19 -12.41
N TYR A 22 -6.59 4.16 -11.52
CA TYR A 22 -7.65 4.89 -10.81
C TYR A 22 -8.56 5.65 -11.78
N HIS A 23 -7.95 6.26 -12.81
CA HIS A 23 -8.63 7.09 -13.79
C HIS A 23 -9.11 6.35 -15.05
N SER A 24 -8.60 5.15 -15.35
CA SER A 24 -9.01 4.36 -16.52
C SER A 24 -9.52 2.97 -16.12
N GLU A 25 -10.83 2.77 -16.25
CA GLU A 25 -11.45 1.48 -15.93
C GLU A 25 -11.00 0.35 -16.87
N ALA A 26 -10.66 0.68 -18.13
CA ALA A 26 -10.09 -0.28 -19.08
C ALA A 26 -8.72 -0.77 -18.61
N LEU A 27 -7.82 0.15 -18.24
CA LEU A 27 -6.51 -0.21 -17.70
C LEU A 27 -6.64 -0.99 -16.38
N LYS A 28 -7.52 -0.56 -15.48
CA LYS A 28 -7.79 -1.28 -14.23
C LYS A 28 -8.23 -2.72 -14.50
N ARG A 29 -9.11 -2.96 -15.48
CA ARG A 29 -9.56 -4.32 -15.82
C ARG A 29 -8.42 -5.23 -16.28
N GLU A 30 -7.45 -4.69 -17.00
CA GLU A 30 -6.33 -5.49 -17.53
C GLU A 30 -5.18 -5.65 -16.52
N TYR A 31 -4.88 -4.60 -15.75
CA TYR A 31 -3.60 -4.50 -15.04
C TYR A 31 -3.71 -4.51 -13.51
N LEU A 32 -4.91 -4.48 -12.91
CA LEU A 32 -5.05 -4.44 -11.45
C LEU A 32 -4.37 -5.63 -10.77
N GLN A 33 -4.52 -6.83 -11.31
CA GLN A 33 -3.89 -8.02 -10.74
C GLN A 33 -2.36 -8.00 -10.88
N ILE A 34 -1.84 -7.50 -11.99
CA ILE A 34 -0.39 -7.30 -12.17
C ILE A 34 0.13 -6.29 -11.15
N TYR A 35 -0.58 -5.18 -10.97
CA TYR A 35 -0.23 -4.15 -9.98
C TYR A 35 -0.12 -4.73 -8.56
N VAL A 36 -1.14 -5.50 -8.14
CA VAL A 36 -1.16 -6.14 -6.82
C VAL A 36 -0.09 -7.23 -6.70
N SER A 37 0.25 -7.92 -7.79
CA SER A 37 1.26 -8.99 -7.75
C SER A 37 2.67 -8.51 -7.33
N TYR A 38 2.96 -7.22 -7.40
CA TYR A 38 4.22 -6.63 -6.96
C TYR A 38 4.40 -6.62 -5.43
N ILE A 39 3.33 -6.82 -4.66
CA ILE A 39 3.35 -6.98 -3.20
C ILE A 39 2.90 -8.39 -2.78
N TRP A 40 2.82 -9.33 -3.73
CA TRP A 40 2.46 -10.71 -3.43
C TRP A 40 3.71 -11.57 -3.46
N PRO A 41 4.17 -12.16 -2.34
CA PRO A 41 5.43 -12.92 -2.27
C PRO A 41 5.55 -14.04 -3.29
N GLU A 42 4.44 -14.70 -3.65
CA GLU A 42 4.41 -15.76 -4.66
C GLU A 42 4.15 -15.23 -6.10
N GLY A 43 4.06 -13.91 -6.27
CA GLY A 43 3.81 -13.21 -7.54
C GLY A 43 5.06 -12.55 -8.14
N ASN A 44 4.89 -11.35 -8.69
CA ASN A 44 5.99 -10.53 -9.22
C ASN A 44 6.62 -9.68 -8.11
N TYR A 45 6.85 -10.27 -6.94
CA TYR A 45 7.20 -9.55 -5.73
C TYR A 45 8.41 -8.63 -5.91
N LEU A 46 8.27 -7.37 -5.47
CA LEU A 46 9.37 -6.42 -5.43
C LEU A 46 10.11 -6.57 -4.11
N GLU A 47 11.36 -7.03 -4.14
CA GLU A 47 12.18 -7.23 -2.94
C GLU A 47 12.67 -5.90 -2.36
N PHE A 48 12.87 -4.89 -3.22
CA PHE A 48 13.36 -3.58 -2.80
C PHE A 48 12.28 -2.74 -2.07
N PRO A 49 12.41 -2.45 -0.76
CA PRO A 49 11.34 -1.79 0.00
C PRO A 49 10.91 -0.42 -0.52
N PRO A 50 11.82 0.48 -0.97
CA PRO A 50 11.41 1.75 -1.56
C PRO A 50 10.50 1.63 -2.78
N ALA A 51 10.62 0.55 -3.56
CA ALA A 51 9.70 0.29 -4.68
C ALA A 51 8.32 -0.19 -4.20
N GLN A 52 8.27 -0.99 -3.13
CA GLN A 52 7.02 -1.45 -2.53
C GLN A 52 6.15 -0.30 -2.04
N ARG A 53 6.75 0.79 -1.52
CA ARG A 53 6.03 1.95 -0.97
C ARG A 53 4.98 2.51 -1.94
N GLY A 54 5.37 2.72 -3.20
CA GLY A 54 4.46 3.22 -4.24
C GLY A 54 3.37 2.22 -4.60
N ILE A 55 3.71 0.92 -4.62
CA ILE A 55 2.72 -0.14 -4.86
C ILE A 55 1.68 -0.18 -3.75
N LEU A 56 2.13 -0.21 -2.49
CA LEU A 56 1.27 -0.22 -1.32
C LEU A 56 0.37 1.02 -1.28
N TRP A 57 0.93 2.21 -1.46
CA TRP A 57 0.14 3.44 -1.61
C TRP A 57 -0.94 3.30 -2.69
N GLY A 58 -0.57 2.78 -3.86
CA GLY A 58 -1.52 2.61 -4.94
C GLY A 58 -2.65 1.62 -4.64
N VAL A 59 -2.40 0.58 -3.83
CA VAL A 59 -3.48 -0.31 -3.36
C VAL A 59 -4.48 0.47 -2.51
N GLY A 60 -4.02 1.28 -1.55
CA GLY A 60 -4.88 2.14 -0.76
C GLY A 60 -5.64 3.17 -1.60
N ARG A 61 -4.94 3.80 -2.55
CA ARG A 61 -5.54 4.75 -3.50
C ARG A 61 -6.63 4.09 -4.35
N LEU A 62 -6.35 2.93 -4.92
CA LEU A 62 -7.32 2.16 -5.71
C LEU A 62 -8.50 1.68 -4.86
N ALA A 63 -8.30 1.38 -3.58
CA ALA A 63 -9.37 0.98 -2.68
C ALA A 63 -10.41 2.08 -2.46
N GLN A 64 -10.06 3.37 -2.64
CA GLN A 64 -11.02 4.48 -2.55
C GLN A 64 -12.13 4.41 -3.62
N LYS A 65 -11.89 3.71 -4.74
CA LYS A 65 -12.84 3.57 -5.85
C LYS A 65 -13.19 2.13 -6.22
N TYR A 66 -12.26 1.20 -6.04
CA TYR A 66 -12.32 -0.17 -6.54
C TYR A 66 -12.11 -1.22 -5.44
N ARG A 67 -12.50 -0.93 -4.19
CA ARG A 67 -12.35 -1.85 -3.03
C ARG A 67 -12.85 -3.27 -3.33
N GLU A 68 -14.03 -3.41 -3.91
CA GLU A 68 -14.63 -4.72 -4.19
C GLU A 68 -13.82 -5.53 -5.21
N ASP A 69 -13.20 -4.87 -6.20
CA ASP A 69 -12.34 -5.56 -7.16
C ASP A 69 -11.02 -6.00 -6.50
N LEU A 70 -10.46 -5.20 -5.60
CA LEU A 70 -9.28 -5.55 -4.81
C LEU A 70 -9.53 -6.69 -3.81
N LEU A 71 -10.73 -6.75 -3.22
CA LEU A 71 -11.14 -7.86 -2.36
C LEU A 71 -11.22 -9.18 -3.11
N LYS A 72 -11.75 -9.19 -4.34
CA LYS A 72 -11.85 -10.40 -5.19
C LYS A 72 -10.48 -11.03 -5.51
N ILE A 73 -9.42 -10.23 -5.50
CA ILE A 73 -8.05 -10.68 -5.75
C ILE A 73 -7.18 -10.71 -4.48
N SER A 74 -7.82 -10.71 -3.30
CA SER A 74 -7.15 -10.83 -2.00
C SER A 74 -6.06 -9.78 -1.70
N ALA A 75 -6.14 -8.59 -2.30
CA ALA A 75 -5.11 -7.55 -2.12
C ALA A 75 -4.89 -7.19 -0.64
N HIS A 76 -5.95 -7.20 0.16
CA HIS A 76 -5.93 -6.92 1.59
C HIS A 76 -5.10 -7.94 2.40
N GLU A 77 -5.03 -9.20 1.97
CA GLU A 77 -4.22 -10.22 2.64
C GLU A 77 -2.73 -9.96 2.38
N TYR A 78 -2.36 -9.54 1.17
CA TYR A 78 -0.98 -9.21 0.81
C TYR A 78 -0.46 -7.96 1.52
N LEU A 79 -1.34 -7.02 1.88
CA LEU A 79 -0.97 -5.90 2.75
C LEU A 79 -0.46 -6.38 4.12
N LEU A 80 -1.12 -7.39 4.73
CA LEU A 80 -0.73 -7.90 6.05
C LEU A 80 0.70 -8.46 6.07
N TYR A 81 1.18 -9.03 4.97
CA TYR A 81 2.56 -9.50 4.84
C TYR A 81 3.58 -8.39 5.11
N HIS A 82 3.26 -7.15 4.72
CA HIS A 82 4.17 -6.02 4.80
C HIS A 82 4.25 -5.39 6.21
N PHE A 83 3.44 -5.85 7.17
CA PHE A 83 3.52 -5.39 8.57
C PHE A 83 4.84 -5.77 9.25
N ALA A 84 5.53 -6.80 8.74
CA ALA A 84 6.82 -7.26 9.26
C ALA A 84 8.02 -6.61 8.56
N SER A 85 7.82 -5.63 7.69
CA SER A 85 8.91 -4.94 7.00
C SER A 85 9.80 -4.16 7.99
N LYS A 86 11.10 -4.12 7.71
CA LYS A 86 12.07 -3.29 8.44
C LYS A 86 12.05 -1.83 7.97
N ASP A 87 11.34 -1.54 6.89
CA ASP A 87 11.16 -0.20 6.36
C ASP A 87 9.89 0.44 6.97
N PRO A 88 10.01 1.51 7.77
CA PRO A 88 8.85 2.11 8.43
C PRO A 88 7.83 2.68 7.45
N LEU A 89 8.26 3.16 6.27
CA LEU A 89 7.30 3.66 5.29
C LEU A 89 6.52 2.51 4.65
N VAL A 90 7.13 1.36 4.40
CA VAL A 90 6.39 0.16 3.93
C VAL A 90 5.29 -0.24 4.92
N VAL A 91 5.61 -0.29 6.22
CA VAL A 91 4.60 -0.60 7.26
C VAL A 91 3.51 0.47 7.30
N PHE A 92 3.88 1.76 7.23
CA PHE A 92 2.95 2.88 7.17
C PHE A 92 1.98 2.78 5.97
N TYR A 93 2.49 2.61 4.75
CA TYR A 93 1.68 2.52 3.53
C TYR A 93 0.77 1.28 3.56
N SER A 94 1.25 0.17 4.10
CA SER A 94 0.44 -1.03 4.27
C SER A 94 -0.73 -0.79 5.23
N LEU A 95 -0.48 -0.20 6.41
CA LEU A 95 -1.53 0.12 7.39
C LEU A 95 -2.54 1.12 6.84
N TRP A 96 -2.07 2.20 6.22
CA TRP A 96 -2.95 3.20 5.61
C TRP A 96 -3.85 2.56 4.55
N SER A 97 -3.28 1.73 3.68
CA SER A 97 -4.04 1.02 2.64
C SER A 97 -5.04 0.03 3.22
N LEU A 98 -4.67 -0.70 4.29
CA LEU A 98 -5.53 -1.67 4.93
C LEU A 98 -6.77 -1.01 5.58
N SER A 99 -6.65 0.24 6.04
CA SER A 99 -7.76 0.97 6.67
C SER A 99 -9.02 1.07 5.79
N PHE A 100 -8.87 1.10 4.45
CA PHE A 100 -10.00 1.14 3.52
C PHE A 100 -10.79 -0.17 3.46
N PHE A 101 -10.16 -1.28 3.85
CA PHE A 101 -10.77 -2.62 3.89
C PHE A 101 -11.34 -2.95 5.26
N ARG A 102 -10.91 -2.26 6.32
CA ARG A 102 -11.32 -2.52 7.71
C ARG A 102 -12.82 -2.73 7.92
N PRO A 103 -13.75 -1.97 7.30
CA PRO A 103 -15.19 -2.16 7.52
C PRO A 103 -15.74 -3.52 7.05
N VAL A 104 -14.97 -4.26 6.23
CA VAL A 104 -15.45 -5.47 5.53
C VAL A 104 -14.53 -6.69 5.71
N ILE A 105 -13.42 -6.55 6.43
CA ILE A 105 -12.50 -7.66 6.73
C ILE A 105 -12.24 -7.76 8.23
N LYS A 106 -11.86 -8.96 8.69
CA LYS A 106 -11.33 -9.16 10.04
C LYS A 106 -9.81 -9.00 10.01
N ILE A 107 -9.28 -8.13 10.87
CA ILE A 107 -7.84 -7.89 11.00
C ILE A 107 -7.35 -8.61 12.27
N ASP A 108 -6.18 -9.24 12.21
CA ASP A 108 -5.52 -9.77 13.40
C ASP A 108 -5.00 -8.60 14.26
N GLU A 109 -5.68 -8.35 15.38
CA GLU A 109 -5.33 -7.32 16.36
C GLU A 109 -3.90 -7.46 16.88
N SER A 110 -3.36 -8.68 16.95
CA SER A 110 -1.98 -8.91 17.40
C SER A 110 -0.97 -8.41 16.36
N ALA A 111 -1.24 -8.63 15.08
CA ALA A 111 -0.40 -8.15 13.98
C ALA A 111 -0.47 -6.62 13.88
N LEU A 112 -1.67 -6.06 14.00
CA LEU A 112 -1.91 -4.62 14.00
C LEU A 112 -1.14 -3.93 15.15
N ARG A 113 -1.24 -4.48 16.36
CA ARG A 113 -0.49 -3.98 17.53
C ARG A 113 1.02 -3.97 17.30
N ARG A 114 1.59 -5.08 16.80
CA ARG A 114 3.04 -5.17 16.52
C ARG A 114 3.49 -4.12 15.49
N ALA A 115 2.70 -3.93 14.44
CA ALA A 115 2.99 -2.93 13.41
C ALA A 115 2.95 -1.49 13.98
N PHE A 116 1.98 -1.18 14.83
CA PHE A 116 1.92 0.13 15.50
C PHE A 116 3.05 0.34 16.51
N GLU A 117 3.41 -0.67 17.30
CA GLU A 117 4.55 -0.61 18.21
C GLU A 117 5.85 -0.33 17.43
N PHE A 118 6.07 -1.00 16.30
CA PHE A 118 7.20 -0.74 15.42
C PHE A 118 7.21 0.70 14.88
N LEU A 119 6.08 1.20 14.35
CA LEU A 119 6.01 2.55 13.81
C LEU A 119 6.20 3.63 14.88
N LYS A 120 5.68 3.42 16.09
CA LYS A 120 5.85 4.37 17.19
C LYS A 120 7.31 4.71 17.46
N ASP A 121 8.20 3.73 17.30
CA ASP A 121 9.63 3.88 17.58
C ASP A 121 10.45 4.27 16.32
N ASN A 122 9.91 4.05 15.11
CA ASN A 122 10.66 4.16 13.85
C ASN A 122 10.05 5.13 12.82
N PHE A 123 8.92 5.77 13.12
CA PHE A 123 8.22 6.71 12.25
C PHE A 123 7.81 7.96 13.04
N SER A 124 8.21 9.14 12.56
CA SER A 124 7.81 10.42 13.14
C SER A 124 6.64 11.03 12.36
N GLU A 125 6.93 11.46 11.14
CA GLU A 125 5.99 12.11 10.23
C GLU A 125 6.41 11.85 8.78
N HIS A 126 5.45 11.98 7.87
CA HIS A 126 5.69 11.79 6.44
C HIS A 126 4.83 12.75 5.63
N LEU A 127 5.44 13.49 4.69
CA LEU A 127 4.70 14.30 3.73
C LEU A 127 4.04 13.35 2.72
N PHE A 128 2.72 13.28 2.79
CA PHE A 128 1.95 12.20 2.21
C PHE A 128 0.76 12.74 1.44
N PHE A 129 0.53 12.18 0.25
CA PHE A 129 -0.67 12.45 -0.54
C PHE A 129 -1.71 11.36 -0.26
N ASP A 130 -2.85 11.72 0.31
CA ASP A 130 -3.89 10.75 0.71
C ASP A 130 -4.87 10.38 -0.41
N GLY A 131 -4.58 10.78 -1.65
CA GLY A 131 -5.48 10.64 -2.79
C GLY A 131 -6.35 11.87 -3.04
N GLU A 132 -6.37 12.82 -2.11
CA GLU A 132 -7.08 14.10 -2.25
C GLU A 132 -6.16 15.30 -2.05
N ARG A 133 -5.31 15.26 -1.02
CA ARG A 133 -4.43 16.38 -0.66
C ARG A 133 -3.09 15.93 -0.11
N LEU A 134 -2.10 16.78 -0.29
CA LEU A 134 -0.80 16.64 0.32
C LEU A 134 -0.86 17.16 1.75
N LYS A 135 -0.44 16.36 2.73
CA LYS A 135 -0.40 16.74 4.14
C LYS A 135 0.73 16.02 4.86
N VAL A 136 1.19 16.60 5.97
CA VAL A 136 2.06 15.86 6.90
C VAL A 136 1.19 14.88 7.66
N PHE A 137 1.57 13.61 7.63
CA PHE A 137 0.86 12.51 8.27
C PHE A 137 1.69 12.00 9.44
N THR A 138 1.11 12.01 10.63
CA THR A 138 1.79 11.58 11.87
C THR A 138 1.39 10.15 12.26
N PHE A 139 2.13 9.57 13.20
CA PHE A 139 1.74 8.28 13.80
C PHE A 139 0.31 8.33 14.39
N GLN A 140 -0.05 9.43 15.05
CA GLN A 140 -1.37 9.60 15.65
C GLN A 140 -2.48 9.67 14.60
N ASP A 141 -2.22 10.25 13.43
CA ASP A 141 -3.17 10.26 12.33
C ASP A 141 -3.42 8.85 11.79
N LEU A 142 -2.39 7.99 11.79
CA LEU A 142 -2.52 6.60 11.34
C LEU A 142 -3.33 5.78 12.33
N VAL A 143 -3.07 5.94 13.62
CA VAL A 143 -3.82 5.27 14.69
C VAL A 143 -5.30 5.60 14.61
N ARG A 144 -5.69 6.84 14.27
CA ARG A 144 -7.09 7.27 14.14
C ARG A 144 -7.87 6.59 13.00
N LEU A 145 -7.18 5.92 12.07
CA LEU A 145 -7.85 5.13 11.02
C LEU A 145 -8.32 3.77 11.54
N PHE A 146 -7.82 3.36 12.71
CA PHE A 146 -8.12 2.11 13.41
C PHE A 146 -8.83 2.41 14.75
#